data_AF-A0A354Y7H4-F1
#
_entry.id   AF-A0A354Y7H4-F1
#
_cell.length_a   1.000
_cell.length_b   1.000
_cell.length_c   1.000
_cell.angle_alpha   90.00
_cell.angle_beta   90.00
_cell.angle_gamma   90.00
#
_symmetry.space_group_name_H-M   'P 1'
#
loop_
_entity.id
_entity.type
_entity.pdbx_description
1 polymer ?
#
loop_
_entity_poly.entity_id
_entity_poly.type
_entity_poly.pdbx_seq_one_letter_code
_entity_poly.pdbx_strand_id
1 'polypeptide(L)'
;MKELAIGGVIALFIGIDVYVRARANRPPDRLERALALAWLIIRRTLCHGMAALMTALAGGMGWAVLDRKAPAGNLLGSLALVVFALICVHWGRFGRGYSTSALDDKPVHERRRRRCGWRHQSRTVAAS
;
A
#
# COMPACT_ATOMS: atom_id res chain seq x y z
N MET A 1 19.47 -13.92 -16.21
CA MET A 1 19.53 -12.82 -15.22
C MET A 1 18.15 -12.38 -14.71
N LYS A 2 17.15 -12.16 -15.57
CA LYS A 2 15.78 -11.78 -15.14
C LYS A 2 15.09 -12.81 -14.22
N GLU A 3 15.19 -14.10 -14.55
CA GLU A 3 14.62 -15.19 -13.73
C GLU A 3 15.23 -15.29 -12.32
N LEU A 4 16.54 -15.07 -12.20
CA LEU A 4 17.24 -15.07 -10.91
C LEU A 4 16.85 -13.86 -10.05
N ALA A 5 16.59 -12.71 -10.68
CA ALA A 5 16.09 -11.53 -9.97
C ALA A 5 14.66 -11.73 -9.45
N ILE A 6 13.79 -12.38 -10.24
CA ILE A 6 12.42 -12.71 -9.83
C ILE A 6 12.45 -13.70 -8.65
N GLY A 7 13.26 -14.75 -8.73
CA GLY A 7 13.43 -15.72 -7.64
C GLY A 7 13.95 -15.08 -6.35
N GLY A 8 14.93 -14.17 -6.45
CA GLY A 8 15.46 -13.43 -5.31
C GLY A 8 14.41 -12.53 -4.63
N VAL A 9 13.54 -11.88 -5.41
CA VAL A 9 12.45 -11.05 -4.88
C VAL A 9 11.41 -11.90 -4.16
N ILE A 10 11.04 -13.05 -4.71
CA ILE A 10 10.08 -13.98 -4.06
C ILE A 10 10.66 -14.49 -2.73
N ALA A 11 11.92 -14.91 -2.71
CA ALA A 11 12.59 -15.38 -1.49
C ALA A 11 12.66 -14.29 -0.42
N LEU A 12 12.88 -13.03 -0.82
CA LEU A 12 12.86 -11.87 0.08
C LEU A 12 11.48 -11.69 0.73
N PHE A 13 10.39 -11.78 -0.04
CA PHE A 13 9.02 -11.64 0.50
C PHE A 13 8.67 -12.78 1.47
N ILE A 14 9.05 -14.02 1.14
CA ILE A 14 8.87 -15.17 2.03
C ILE A 14 9.68 -14.98 3.33
N GLY A 15 10.94 -14.53 3.21
CA GLY A 15 11.79 -14.24 4.35
C GLY A 15 11.22 -13.16 5.28
N ILE A 16 10.60 -12.12 4.71
CA ILE A 16 9.92 -11.06 5.47
C ILE A 16 8.69 -11.62 6.20
N ASP A 17 7.85 -12.45 5.55
CA ASP A 17 6.67 -13.05 6.20
C ASP A 17 7.07 -13.99 7.35
N VAL A 18 8.09 -14.83 7.14
CA VAL A 18 8.62 -15.72 8.18
C VAL A 18 9.23 -14.92 9.33
N TYR A 19 9.99 -13.87 9.04
CA TYR A 19 10.58 -12.98 10.05
C TYR A 19 9.50 -12.30 10.90
N VAL A 20 8.46 -11.74 10.26
CA VAL A 20 7.36 -11.05 10.95
C VAL A 20 6.54 -12.03 11.80
N ARG A 21 6.27 -13.24 11.29
CA ARG A 21 5.58 -14.28 12.08
C ARG A 21 6.42 -14.74 13.27
N ALA A 22 7.71 -14.94 13.09
CA ALA A 22 8.63 -15.35 14.16
C ALA A 22 8.75 -14.28 15.26
N ARG A 23 8.58 -12.99 14.92
CA ARG A 23 8.66 -11.86 15.85
C ARG A 23 7.33 -11.30 16.34
N ALA A 24 6.21 -11.97 16.08
CA ALA A 24 4.87 -11.49 16.43
C ALA A 24 4.69 -11.08 17.92
N ASN A 25 5.51 -11.63 18.82
CA ASN A 25 5.48 -11.37 20.26
C ASN A 25 6.47 -10.28 20.74
N ARG A 26 7.24 -9.64 19.84
CA ARG A 26 8.27 -8.62 20.16
C ARG A 26 7.88 -7.22 19.65
N PRO A 27 8.52 -6.13 20.13
CA PRO A 27 8.09 -4.78 19.76
C PRO A 27 8.54 -4.54 18.33
N PRO A 28 7.81 -3.72 17.56
CA PRO A 28 8.19 -3.42 16.20
C PRO A 28 9.58 -2.77 16.16
N ASP A 29 10.51 -3.47 15.54
CA ASP A 29 11.90 -3.03 15.37
C ASP A 29 11.98 -1.87 14.35
N ARG A 30 13.12 -1.18 14.31
CA ARG A 30 13.39 -0.15 13.29
C ARG A 30 13.26 -0.72 11.87
N LEU A 31 13.66 -1.98 11.68
CA LEU A 31 13.56 -2.72 10.42
C LEU A 31 12.12 -2.99 10.00
N GLU A 32 11.25 -3.45 10.92
CA GLU A 32 9.83 -3.69 10.62
C GLU A 32 9.10 -2.39 10.26
N ARG A 33 9.44 -1.29 10.94
CA ARG A 33 8.93 0.04 10.60
C ARG A 33 9.41 0.50 9.23
N ALA A 34 10.68 0.30 8.92
CA ALA A 34 11.24 0.63 7.61
C ALA A 34 10.58 -0.19 6.49
N LEU A 35 10.37 -1.49 6.71
CA LEU A 35 9.65 -2.38 5.79
C LEU A 35 8.19 -1.97 5.62
N ALA A 36 7.49 -1.61 6.69
CA ALA A 36 6.11 -1.12 6.62
C ALA A 36 6.02 0.20 5.84
N LEU A 37 6.95 1.14 6.07
CA LEU A 37 7.06 2.39 5.32
C LEU A 37 7.39 2.14 3.85
N ALA A 38 8.36 1.26 3.56
CA ALA A 38 8.73 0.88 2.22
C ALA A 38 7.55 0.26 1.48
N TRP A 39 6.81 -0.66 2.12
CA TRP A 39 5.59 -1.24 1.57
C TRP A 39 4.52 -0.18 1.29
N LEU A 40 4.31 0.76 2.22
CA LEU A 40 3.38 1.88 2.03
C LEU A 40 3.77 2.73 0.83
N ILE A 41 5.06 3.06 0.67
CA ILE A 41 5.58 3.84 -0.45
C ILE A 41 5.36 3.08 -1.77
N ILE A 42 5.79 1.82 -1.84
CA ILE A 42 5.64 0.96 -3.04
C ILE A 42 4.18 0.81 -3.42
N ARG A 43 3.31 0.47 -2.46
CA ARG A 43 1.87 0.35 -2.71
C ARG A 43 1.29 1.64 -3.26
N ARG A 44 1.72 2.78 -2.72
CA ARG A 44 1.23 4.10 -3.11
C ARG A 44 1.70 4.51 -4.50
N THR A 45 2.98 4.29 -4.82
CA THR A 45 3.51 4.58 -6.15
C THR A 45 2.85 3.69 -7.20
N LEU A 46 2.64 2.40 -6.91
CA LEU A 46 1.92 1.49 -7.78
C LEU A 46 0.45 1.90 -7.99
N CYS A 47 -0.28 2.20 -6.91
CA CYS A 47 -1.69 2.59 -7.01
C CYS A 47 -1.89 3.93 -7.74
N HIS A 48 -1.09 4.96 -7.43
CA HIS A 48 -1.21 6.25 -8.12
C HIS A 48 -0.68 6.17 -9.56
N GLY A 49 0.37 5.38 -9.81
CA GLY A 49 0.88 5.14 -11.17
C GLY A 49 -0.16 4.46 -12.05
N MET A 50 -0.81 3.40 -11.54
CA MET A 50 -1.90 2.72 -12.25
C MET A 50 -3.08 3.65 -12.48
N ALA A 51 -3.48 4.43 -11.49
CA ALA A 51 -4.56 5.41 -11.63
C ALA A 51 -4.25 6.47 -12.69
N ALA A 52 -3.01 6.99 -12.72
CA ALA A 52 -2.59 7.96 -13.73
C ALA A 52 -2.64 7.36 -15.14
N LEU A 53 -2.15 6.13 -15.32
CA LEU A 53 -2.22 5.41 -16.60
C LEU A 53 -3.66 5.19 -17.06
N MET A 54 -4.52 4.69 -16.17
CA MET A 54 -5.93 4.46 -16.48
C MET A 54 -6.67 5.74 -16.83
N THR A 55 -6.38 6.84 -16.11
CA THR A 55 -6.97 8.16 -16.40
C THR A 55 -6.51 8.69 -17.75
N ALA A 56 -5.21 8.54 -18.08
CA ALA A 56 -4.68 8.94 -19.37
C ALA A 56 -5.31 8.15 -20.53
N LEU A 57 -5.46 6.83 -20.36
CA LEU A 57 -6.14 5.96 -21.34
C LEU A 57 -7.62 6.35 -21.51
N ALA A 58 -8.33 6.60 -20.40
CA ALA A 58 -9.72 7.04 -20.44
C ALA A 58 -9.88 8.38 -21.19
N GLY A 59 -9.00 9.35 -20.90
CA GLY A 59 -8.96 10.65 -21.59
C GLY A 59 -8.66 10.51 -23.08
N GLY A 60 -7.68 9.68 -23.45
CA GLY A 60 -7.35 9.39 -24.84
C GLY A 60 -8.50 8.74 -25.61
N MET A 61 -9.19 7.77 -25.00
CA MET A 61 -10.38 7.15 -25.59
C MET A 61 -11.53 8.15 -25.73
N GLY A 62 -11.76 9.01 -24.72
CA GLY A 62 -12.77 10.06 -24.78
C GLY A 62 -12.50 11.07 -25.91
N TRP A 63 -11.25 11.52 -26.03
CA TRP A 63 -10.83 12.40 -27.13
C TRP A 63 -11.02 11.76 -28.50
N ALA A 64 -10.66 10.48 -28.67
CA ALA A 64 -10.85 9.76 -29.92
C ALA A 64 -12.33 9.63 -30.32
N VAL A 65 -13.25 9.54 -29.35
CA VAL A 65 -14.69 9.56 -29.62
C VAL A 65 -15.15 10.96 -30.06
N LEU A 66 -14.67 12.02 -29.40
CA LEU A 66 -14.99 13.41 -29.77
C LEU A 66 -14.49 13.75 -31.19
N ASP A 67 -13.32 13.25 -31.56
CA ASP A 67 -12.72 13.39 -32.89
C ASP A 67 -13.32 12.42 -33.93
N ARG A 68 -14.41 11.71 -33.58
CA ARG A 68 -15.10 10.70 -34.42
C ARG A 68 -14.21 9.57 -34.95
N LYS A 69 -13.03 9.37 -34.34
CA LYS A 69 -12.08 8.30 -34.65
C LYS A 69 -12.42 6.98 -33.94
N ALA A 70 -13.43 7.00 -33.07
CA ALA A 70 -13.86 5.85 -32.29
C ALA A 70 -15.39 5.82 -32.14
N PRO A 71 -15.99 4.62 -32.02
CA PRO A 71 -17.43 4.48 -31.80
C PRO A 71 -17.82 4.99 -30.40
N ALA A 72 -19.05 5.51 -30.27
CA ALA A 72 -19.57 6.02 -29.00
C ALA A 72 -19.57 4.97 -27.86
N GLY A 73 -19.59 3.67 -28.19
CA GLY A 73 -19.46 2.58 -27.22
C GLY A 73 -18.15 2.62 -26.40
N ASN A 74 -17.09 3.25 -26.93
CA ASN A 74 -15.83 3.43 -26.21
C ASN A 74 -15.94 4.40 -25.02
N LEU A 75 -17.01 5.21 -24.94
CA LEU A 75 -17.28 6.05 -23.77
C LEU A 75 -17.58 5.21 -22.53
N LEU A 76 -18.24 4.06 -22.68
CA LEU A 76 -18.52 3.17 -21.56
C LEU A 76 -17.22 2.55 -21.02
N GLY A 77 -16.29 2.18 -21.91
CA GLY A 77 -14.95 1.72 -21.55
C GLY A 77 -14.11 2.80 -20.86
N SER A 78 -14.19 4.04 -21.36
CA SER A 78 -13.55 5.21 -20.72
C SER A 78 -14.11 5.46 -19.31
N LEU A 79 -15.43 5.41 -19.14
CA LEU A 79 -16.08 5.56 -17.84
C LEU A 79 -15.65 4.45 -16.86
N ALA A 80 -15.59 3.20 -17.32
CA ALA A 80 -15.12 2.08 -16.51
C ALA A 80 -13.66 2.29 -16.05
N LEU A 81 -12.77 2.73 -16.95
CA LEU A 81 -11.38 3.04 -16.62
C LEU A 81 -11.26 4.15 -15.55
N VAL A 82 -12.09 5.19 -15.63
CA VAL A 82 -12.12 6.25 -14.60
C VAL A 82 -12.57 5.70 -13.25
N VAL A 83 -13.61 4.86 -13.21
CA VAL A 83 -14.07 4.22 -11.98
C VAL A 83 -12.95 3.36 -11.37
N PHE A 84 -12.25 2.56 -12.17
CA PHE A 84 -11.10 1.78 -11.70
C PHE A 84 -9.95 2.67 -11.20
N ALA A 85 -9.64 3.76 -11.90
CA ALA A 85 -8.64 4.73 -11.45
C ALA A 85 -9.00 5.32 -10.08
N LEU A 86 -10.26 5.65 -9.84
CA LEU A 86 -10.75 6.14 -8.55
C LEU A 86 -10.59 5.08 -7.44
N ILE A 87 -10.87 3.81 -7.73
CA ILE A 87 -10.64 2.71 -6.79
C ILE A 87 -9.15 2.58 -6.46
N CYS A 88 -8.27 2.66 -7.46
CA CYS A 88 -6.82 2.63 -7.24
C CYS A 88 -6.34 3.80 -6.37
N VAL A 89 -6.82 5.03 -6.62
CA VAL A 89 -6.50 6.20 -5.78
C VAL A 89 -7.03 6.01 -4.37
N HIS A 90 -8.24 5.48 -4.22
CA HIS A 90 -8.84 5.19 -2.93
C HIS A 90 -7.98 4.17 -2.16
N TRP A 91 -7.63 3.03 -2.75
CA TRP A 91 -6.75 2.05 -2.12
C TRP A 91 -5.34 2.56 -1.86
N GLY A 92 -4.81 3.46 -2.71
CA GLY A 92 -3.54 4.13 -2.48
C GLY A 92 -3.59 5.17 -1.35
N ARG A 93 -4.78 5.65 -0.98
CA ARG A 93 -5.01 6.51 0.20
C ARG A 93 -5.27 5.69 1.47
N PHE A 94 -5.97 4.55 1.36
CA PHE A 94 -6.31 3.69 2.50
C PHE A 94 -5.13 2.82 2.94
N GLY A 95 -4.50 3.26 4.02
CA GLY A 95 -3.31 2.65 4.63
C GLY A 95 -2.70 3.49 5.75
N ARG A 96 -3.14 4.74 5.92
CA ARG A 96 -2.71 5.66 7.00
C ARG A 96 -3.40 5.46 8.36
N GLY A 97 -4.37 4.55 8.49
CA GLY A 97 -5.42 4.78 9.48
C GLY A 97 -6.34 5.91 9.00
N TYR A 98 -7.38 6.24 9.76
CA TYR A 98 -8.59 6.94 9.33
C TYR A 98 -8.44 8.38 8.77
N SER A 99 -7.24 8.93 8.60
CA SER A 99 -6.99 10.29 8.11
C SER A 99 -5.76 10.40 7.19
N THR A 100 -5.74 11.48 6.41
CA THR A 100 -4.69 11.84 5.46
C THR A 100 -3.40 12.39 6.12
N SER A 101 -3.19 12.26 7.43
CA SER A 101 -1.97 12.74 8.09
C SER A 101 -0.93 11.63 8.28
N ALA A 102 0.37 11.98 8.25
CA ALA A 102 1.46 11.04 8.54
C ALA A 102 1.55 10.59 10.01
N LEU A 103 0.64 11.05 10.87
CA LEU A 103 0.62 10.83 12.32
C LEU A 103 -0.41 9.77 12.76
N ASP A 104 -1.16 9.22 11.81
CA ASP A 104 -2.38 8.48 12.09
C ASP A 104 -2.18 6.95 12.22
N ASP A 105 -0.95 6.50 12.04
CA ASP A 105 -0.50 5.17 12.48
C ASP A 105 -0.44 5.07 14.01
N LYS A 106 -0.43 6.19 14.74
CA LYS A 106 -0.34 6.22 16.20
C LYS A 106 -1.53 5.54 16.90
N PRO A 107 -2.82 5.84 16.60
CA PRO A 107 -3.95 5.16 17.23
C PRO A 107 -4.07 3.67 16.84
N VAL A 108 -3.67 3.29 15.62
CA VAL A 108 -3.66 1.88 15.17
C VAL A 108 -2.53 1.10 15.87
N HIS A 109 -1.34 1.69 16.00
CA HIS A 109 -0.25 1.14 16.79
C HIS A 109 -0.57 1.09 18.30
N GLU A 110 -1.29 2.06 18.84
CA GLU A 110 -1.76 2.03 20.23
C GLU A 110 -2.80 0.94 20.48
N ARG A 111 -3.74 0.71 19.54
CA ARG A 111 -4.69 -0.40 19.63
C ARG A 111 -3.99 -1.76 19.51
N ARG A 112 -2.95 -1.90 18.66
CA ARG A 112 -2.12 -3.12 18.60
C ARG A 112 -1.24 -3.30 19.85
N ARG A 113 -0.68 -2.22 20.42
CA ARG A 113 0.02 -2.23 21.72
C ARG A 113 -0.86 -2.76 22.85
N ARG A 114 -2.16 -2.42 22.83
CA ARG A 114 -3.14 -2.91 23.82
C ARG A 114 -3.47 -4.40 23.64
N ARG A 115 -3.52 -4.92 22.41
CA ARG A 115 -3.75 -6.37 22.14
C ARG A 115 -2.58 -7.27 22.51
N CYS A 116 -1.33 -6.79 22.38
CA CYS A 116 -0.14 -7.62 22.59
C CYS A 116 0.49 -7.46 24.00
N GLY A 117 -0.22 -6.96 25.02
CA GLY A 117 0.26 -6.99 26.40
C GLY A 117 1.51 -6.14 26.72
N TRP A 118 1.84 -5.14 25.89
CA TRP A 118 3.06 -4.32 25.97
C TRP A 118 3.20 -3.42 27.21
N ARG A 119 2.35 -3.57 28.23
CA ARG A 119 2.32 -2.70 29.42
C ARG A 119 3.30 -3.10 30.52
N HIS A 120 3.94 -4.27 30.48
CA HIS A 120 4.68 -4.74 31.66
C HIS A 120 6.22 -4.72 31.58
N GLN A 121 6.84 -4.58 30.40
CA GLN A 121 8.30 -4.77 30.31
C GLN A 121 9.14 -3.50 30.53
N SER A 122 8.54 -2.31 30.53
CA SER A 122 9.27 -1.05 30.77
C SER A 122 9.33 -0.62 32.24
N ARG A 123 8.65 -1.33 33.15
CA ARG A 123 8.69 -1.04 34.59
C ARG A 123 9.69 -1.88 35.38
N THR A 124 10.16 -3.01 34.83
CA THR A 124 11.10 -3.90 35.55
C THR A 124 12.57 -3.53 35.34
N VAL A 125 12.92 -2.79 34.28
CA VAL A 125 14.32 -2.38 34.02
C VAL A 125 14.68 -1.06 34.73
N ALA A 126 13.69 -0.33 35.26
CA ALA A 126 13.92 0.90 36.01
C ALA A 126 14.00 0.67 37.55
N ALA A 127 14.03 -0.59 37.98
CA ALA A 127 14.05 -0.97 39.40
C ALA A 127 15.24 -1.89 39.76
N SER A 128 16.29 -1.93 38.93
CA SER A 128 17.58 -2.58 39.22
C SER A 128 18.69 -1.56 39.37
#